data_AF-A0A968JI41-F1
#
_entry.id   AF-A0A968JI41-F1
#
_cell.length_a   1.000
_cell.length_b   1.000
_cell.length_c   1.000
_cell.angle_alpha   90.00
_cell.angle_beta   90.00
_cell.angle_gamma   90.00
#
_symmetry.space_group_name_H-M   'P 1'
#
loop_
_entity.id
_entity.type
_entity.pdbx_description
1 polymer ?
#
loop_
_entity_poly.entity_id
_entity_poly.type
_entity_poly.pdbx_seq_one_letter_code
_entity_poly.pdbx_strand_id
1 'polypeptide(L)'
;MYELSPCYQKRFSIRHSRVDKIYASIGYDPTVDKYIENYDDLSEEEVKKIFTKWIGDEFVKDNPDKTAEVSNVIDEQWTGIKTSLTNELKPKIQGSIEWIRIHNLADHAYFNHAQHVAVGKVECQTCHGPVQEMEVVYQYSPLGMGWCVNCHRQTEVQFDGNDYYQAYEKYHEELKSGERTKVTVEDIGGLGCQKCHY
;
A
#
# COMPACT_ATOMS: atom_id res chain seq x y z
N MET A 1 -9.29 -30.71 10.38
CA MET A 1 -10.05 -29.62 11.00
C MET A 1 -9.04 -28.58 11.46
N TYR A 2 -8.83 -27.54 10.68
CA TYR A 2 -8.02 -26.40 11.12
C TYR A 2 -8.96 -25.46 11.85
N GLU A 3 -8.83 -25.39 13.18
CA GLU A 3 -9.52 -24.37 13.97
C GLU A 3 -8.92 -23.01 13.58
N LEU A 4 -9.74 -22.17 12.96
CA LEU A 4 -9.40 -20.79 12.69
C LEU A 4 -9.33 -20.03 14.01
N SER A 5 -8.20 -19.37 14.24
CA SER A 5 -7.90 -18.60 15.45
C SER A 5 -9.00 -17.56 15.76
N PRO A 6 -9.30 -17.27 17.05
CA PRO A 6 -10.35 -16.32 17.50
C PRO A 6 -10.23 -14.89 16.93
N CYS A 7 -9.10 -14.57 16.30
CA CYS A 7 -8.85 -13.29 15.64
C CYS A 7 -9.70 -13.09 14.35
N TYR A 8 -10.30 -14.15 13.80
CA TYR A 8 -11.02 -14.09 12.53
C TYR A 8 -12.45 -13.52 12.66
N GLN A 9 -13.13 -13.73 13.79
CA GLN A 9 -14.55 -13.39 13.95
C GLN A 9 -14.82 -11.88 14.16
N LYS A 10 -13.85 -11.10 14.67
CA LYS A 10 -13.98 -9.64 14.82
C LYS A 10 -13.64 -8.84 13.55
N ARG A 11 -13.20 -9.50 12.47
CA ARG A 11 -12.69 -8.84 11.24
C ARG A 11 -13.71 -8.72 10.11
N PHE A 12 -14.92 -9.24 10.27
CA PHE A 12 -15.90 -9.33 9.18
C PHE A 12 -16.47 -7.96 8.78
N SER A 13 -16.96 -7.17 9.75
CA SER A 13 -17.53 -5.83 9.49
C SER A 13 -16.54 -4.81 8.92
N ILE A 14 -15.23 -5.02 9.14
CA ILE A 14 -14.17 -4.03 8.84
C ILE A 14 -13.50 -4.32 7.50
N ARG A 15 -13.41 -5.58 7.06
CA ARG A 15 -12.81 -5.92 5.75
C ARG A 15 -13.72 -5.61 4.58
N HIS A 16 -15.02 -5.93 4.67
CA HIS A 16 -15.97 -5.61 3.60
C HIS A 16 -16.04 -4.11 3.35
N SER A 17 -16.34 -3.30 4.38
CA SER A 17 -16.53 -1.83 4.23
C SER A 17 -15.42 -1.06 3.48
N ARG A 18 -14.20 -1.59 3.37
CA ARG A 18 -13.10 -0.99 2.59
C ARG A 18 -13.00 -1.52 1.17
N VAL A 19 -13.20 -2.82 1.02
CA VAL A 19 -13.19 -3.48 -0.28
C VAL A 19 -14.40 -3.04 -1.10
N ASP A 20 -15.56 -2.87 -0.45
CA ASP A 20 -16.78 -2.36 -1.09
C ASP A 20 -16.56 -0.98 -1.72
N LYS A 21 -15.80 -0.10 -1.04
CA LYS A 21 -15.44 1.22 -1.56
C LYS A 21 -14.57 1.12 -2.81
N ILE A 22 -13.63 0.17 -2.84
CA ILE A 22 -12.76 -0.03 -3.99
C ILE A 22 -13.59 -0.55 -5.17
N TYR A 23 -14.43 -1.57 -4.93
CA TYR A 23 -15.30 -2.14 -5.95
C TYR A 23 -16.30 -1.12 -6.51
N ALA A 24 -16.92 -0.32 -5.64
CA ALA A 24 -17.79 0.78 -6.05
C ALA A 24 -17.03 1.91 -6.77
N SER A 25 -15.79 2.19 -6.41
CA SER A 25 -14.98 3.19 -7.12
C SER A 25 -14.63 2.76 -8.54
N ILE A 26 -14.26 1.48 -8.74
CA ILE A 26 -13.77 0.95 -10.03
C ILE A 26 -14.85 0.27 -10.88
N GLY A 27 -16.05 0.07 -10.34
CA GLY A 27 -17.14 -0.63 -11.03
C GLY A 27 -16.92 -2.13 -11.16
N TYR A 28 -16.30 -2.76 -10.17
CA TYR A 28 -16.12 -4.21 -10.17
C TYR A 28 -17.23 -4.87 -9.35
N ASP A 29 -17.93 -5.84 -9.95
CA ASP A 29 -18.95 -6.64 -9.29
C ASP A 29 -18.35 -8.00 -8.85
N PRO A 30 -18.10 -8.19 -7.54
CA PRO A 30 -17.52 -9.42 -7.02
C PRO A 30 -18.49 -10.62 -7.05
N THR A 31 -19.80 -10.41 -7.25
CA THR A 31 -20.77 -11.52 -7.33
C THR A 31 -20.65 -12.30 -8.63
N VAL A 32 -20.21 -11.63 -9.70
CA VAL A 32 -20.03 -12.19 -11.04
C VAL A 32 -18.58 -12.18 -11.52
N ASP A 33 -17.65 -11.72 -10.68
CA ASP A 33 -16.21 -11.60 -10.96
C ASP A 33 -15.92 -10.82 -12.26
N LYS A 34 -16.62 -9.69 -12.46
CA LYS A 34 -16.53 -8.87 -13.69
C LYS A 34 -16.71 -7.39 -13.41
N TYR A 35 -16.15 -6.58 -14.30
CA TYR A 35 -16.47 -5.15 -14.36
C TYR A 35 -17.88 -4.94 -14.92
N ILE A 36 -18.59 -3.98 -14.35
CA ILE A 36 -19.94 -3.60 -14.75
C ILE A 36 -19.86 -2.84 -16.09
N GLU A 37 -20.63 -3.29 -17.07
CA GLU A 37 -20.69 -2.64 -18.38
C GLU A 37 -21.30 -1.24 -18.26
N ASN A 38 -20.67 -0.25 -18.93
CA ASN A 38 -21.08 1.16 -18.91
C ASN A 38 -21.24 1.74 -17.48
N TYR A 39 -20.38 1.31 -16.56
CA TYR A 39 -20.45 1.70 -15.14
C TYR A 39 -20.42 3.23 -14.91
N ASP A 40 -19.65 3.96 -15.71
CA ASP A 40 -19.49 5.41 -15.61
C ASP A 40 -20.77 6.19 -15.95
N ASP A 41 -21.68 5.56 -16.69
CA ASP A 41 -22.96 6.11 -17.13
C ASP A 41 -24.11 5.76 -16.18
N LEU A 42 -23.90 4.81 -15.24
CA LEU A 42 -24.92 4.40 -14.28
C LEU A 42 -25.27 5.53 -13.30
N SER A 43 -26.55 5.62 -13.00
CA SER A 43 -27.07 6.49 -11.94
C SER A 43 -26.67 5.99 -10.54
N GLU A 44 -26.68 6.89 -9.55
CA GLU A 44 -26.39 6.52 -8.16
C GLU A 44 -27.31 5.40 -7.65
N GLU A 45 -28.59 5.40 -8.05
CA GLU A 45 -29.56 4.37 -7.63
C GLU A 45 -29.26 2.99 -8.24
N GLU A 46 -28.76 2.94 -9.48
CA GLU A 46 -28.33 1.70 -10.12
C GLU A 46 -27.08 1.14 -9.43
N VAL A 47 -26.10 2.01 -9.16
CA VAL A 47 -24.89 1.66 -8.39
C VAL A 47 -25.27 1.16 -7.00
N LYS A 48 -26.16 1.88 -6.30
CA LYS A 48 -26.67 1.50 -4.99
C LYS A 48 -27.25 0.10 -5.02
N LYS A 49 -28.12 -0.21 -5.98
CA LYS A 49 -28.77 -1.50 -6.09
C LYS A 49 -27.79 -2.66 -6.24
N ILE A 50 -26.71 -2.47 -7.00
CA ILE A 50 -25.68 -3.49 -7.22
C ILE A 50 -24.93 -3.77 -5.91
N PHE A 51 -24.36 -2.72 -5.29
CA PHE A 51 -23.50 -2.90 -4.12
C PHE A 51 -24.28 -3.26 -2.85
N THR A 52 -25.48 -2.70 -2.65
CA THR A 52 -26.32 -3.06 -1.49
C THR A 52 -26.78 -4.51 -1.53
N LYS A 53 -27.06 -5.05 -2.73
CA LYS A 53 -27.35 -6.48 -2.89
C LYS A 53 -26.16 -7.33 -2.46
N TRP A 54 -24.97 -7.04 -2.98
CA TRP A 54 -23.77 -7.79 -2.64
C TRP A 54 -23.42 -7.70 -1.15
N ILE A 55 -23.50 -6.51 -0.56
CA ILE A 55 -23.31 -6.29 0.88
C ILE A 55 -24.26 -7.16 1.70
N GLY A 56 -25.55 -7.18 1.34
CA GLY A 56 -26.55 -8.00 2.01
C GLY A 56 -26.27 -9.49 1.88
N ASP A 57 -25.98 -9.97 0.66
CA ASP A 57 -25.71 -11.37 0.36
C ASP A 57 -24.48 -11.89 1.14
N GLU A 58 -23.40 -11.12 1.18
CA GLU A 58 -22.20 -11.47 1.95
C GLU A 58 -22.42 -11.41 3.46
N PHE A 59 -23.15 -10.41 3.96
CA PHE A 59 -23.45 -10.36 5.40
C PHE A 59 -24.25 -11.58 5.87
N VAL A 60 -25.28 -11.98 5.11
CA VAL A 60 -26.10 -13.16 5.44
C VAL A 60 -25.29 -14.44 5.38
N LYS A 61 -24.42 -14.58 4.37
CA LYS A 61 -23.56 -15.75 4.19
C LYS A 61 -22.63 -15.98 5.39
N ASP A 62 -22.06 -14.91 5.93
CA ASP A 62 -21.14 -14.99 7.06
C ASP A 62 -21.83 -14.89 8.43
N ASN A 63 -23.08 -14.41 8.48
CA ASN A 63 -23.89 -14.29 9.69
C ASN A 63 -25.30 -14.87 9.49
N PRO A 64 -25.44 -16.19 9.28
CA PRO A 64 -26.72 -16.82 8.96
C PRO A 64 -27.79 -16.62 10.05
N ASP A 65 -27.37 -16.43 11.30
CA ASP A 65 -28.27 -16.23 12.46
C ASP A 65 -28.65 -14.76 12.71
N LYS A 66 -28.10 -13.80 11.96
CA LYS A 66 -28.29 -12.35 12.18
C LYS A 66 -29.03 -11.65 11.05
N THR A 67 -29.90 -12.36 10.34
CA THR A 67 -30.62 -11.81 9.17
C THR A 67 -31.47 -10.57 9.49
N ALA A 68 -31.90 -10.40 10.75
CA ALA A 68 -32.62 -9.21 11.20
C ALA A 68 -31.79 -7.91 11.15
N GLU A 69 -30.45 -8.01 11.16
CA GLU A 69 -29.53 -6.86 11.16
C GLU A 69 -29.13 -6.41 9.74
N VAL A 70 -29.44 -7.20 8.70
CA VAL A 70 -28.99 -7.00 7.31
C VAL A 70 -29.30 -5.60 6.79
N SER A 71 -30.51 -5.10 7.03
CA SER A 71 -30.92 -3.78 6.53
C SER A 71 -30.07 -2.65 7.12
N ASN A 72 -29.78 -2.73 8.42
CA ASN A 72 -28.97 -1.70 9.09
C ASN A 72 -27.54 -1.70 8.56
N VAL A 73 -26.97 -2.88 8.32
CA VAL A 73 -25.61 -3.03 7.78
C VAL A 73 -25.53 -2.50 6.35
N ILE A 74 -26.54 -2.79 5.51
CA ILE A 74 -26.62 -2.26 4.15
C ILE A 74 -26.62 -0.73 4.17
N ASP A 75 -27.46 -0.11 5.00
CA ASP A 75 -27.59 1.34 5.08
C ASP A 75 -26.32 2.01 5.60
N GLU A 76 -25.70 1.42 6.64
CA GLU A 76 -24.45 1.90 7.21
C GLU A 76 -23.30 1.82 6.18
N GLN A 77 -23.14 0.67 5.52
CA GLN A 77 -22.06 0.48 4.54
C GLN A 77 -22.26 1.33 3.29
N TRP A 78 -23.49 1.43 2.78
CA TRP A 78 -23.80 2.32 1.66
C TRP A 78 -23.49 3.79 1.99
N THR A 79 -23.88 4.24 3.18
CA THR A 79 -23.53 5.57 3.67
C THR A 79 -22.01 5.76 3.72
N GLY A 80 -21.28 4.76 4.24
CA GLY A 80 -19.82 4.75 4.27
C GLY A 80 -19.18 4.84 2.88
N ILE A 81 -19.72 4.15 1.88
CA ILE A 81 -19.28 4.22 0.48
C ILE A 81 -19.49 5.63 -0.05
N LYS A 82 -20.70 6.16 0.05
CA LYS A 82 -21.04 7.49 -0.48
C LYS A 82 -20.19 8.59 0.15
N THR A 83 -20.06 8.61 1.47
CA THR A 83 -19.26 9.62 2.17
C THR A 83 -17.76 9.52 1.87
N SER A 84 -17.25 8.32 1.55
CA SER A 84 -15.82 8.15 1.26
C SER A 84 -15.46 8.47 -0.20
N LEU A 85 -16.40 8.28 -1.12
CA LEU A 85 -16.16 8.38 -2.56
C LEU A 85 -16.68 9.66 -3.20
N THR A 86 -17.50 10.43 -2.48
CA THR A 86 -18.07 11.69 -2.96
C THR A 86 -17.69 12.88 -2.09
N ASN A 87 -17.56 14.05 -2.72
CA ASN A 87 -17.32 15.35 -2.07
C ASN A 87 -17.81 16.48 -2.99
N GLU A 88 -17.60 17.74 -2.60
CA GLU A 88 -18.03 18.92 -3.39
C GLU A 88 -17.45 18.95 -4.81
N LEU A 89 -16.24 18.42 -5.01
CA LEU A 89 -15.54 18.40 -6.30
C LEU A 89 -15.78 17.11 -7.08
N LYS A 90 -16.14 16.01 -6.40
CA LYS A 90 -16.43 14.70 -6.97
C LYS A 90 -17.81 14.22 -6.51
N PRO A 91 -18.90 14.57 -7.22
CA PRO A 91 -20.26 14.19 -6.80
C PRO A 91 -20.61 12.74 -7.15
N LYS A 92 -19.82 12.07 -8.01
CA LYS A 92 -20.06 10.70 -8.47
C LYS A 92 -19.21 9.70 -7.67
N ILE A 93 -19.75 8.50 -7.48
CA ILE A 93 -19.06 7.38 -6.80
C ILE A 93 -17.91 6.86 -7.67
N GLN A 94 -18.15 6.78 -8.98
CA GLN A 94 -17.23 6.29 -9.97
C GLN A 94 -15.93 7.11 -10.03
N GLY A 95 -14.84 6.45 -10.39
CA GLY A 95 -13.52 7.06 -10.55
C GLY A 95 -12.69 7.06 -9.27
N SER A 96 -11.53 7.72 -9.34
CA SER A 96 -10.47 7.64 -8.34
C SER A 96 -10.92 7.89 -6.90
N ILE A 97 -10.31 7.16 -5.97
CA ILE A 97 -10.48 7.36 -4.54
C ILE A 97 -9.55 8.49 -4.08
N GLU A 98 -10.10 9.46 -3.38
CA GLU A 98 -9.36 10.58 -2.80
C GLU A 98 -8.65 10.17 -1.50
N TRP A 99 -7.55 9.42 -1.65
CA TRP A 99 -6.75 8.97 -0.51
C TRP A 99 -6.07 10.13 0.21
N ILE A 100 -6.23 10.20 1.53
CA ILE A 100 -5.46 11.11 2.36
C ILE A 100 -4.08 10.52 2.60
N ARG A 101 -3.05 11.14 2.02
CA ARG A 101 -1.66 10.76 2.25
C ARG A 101 -1.20 11.24 3.63
N ILE A 102 -0.92 10.30 4.53
CA ILE A 102 -0.48 10.60 5.91
C ILE A 102 1.04 10.65 6.08
N HIS A 103 1.80 9.95 5.23
CA HIS A 103 3.26 9.97 5.25
C HIS A 103 3.78 10.93 4.18
N ASN A 104 4.15 12.13 4.61
CA ASN A 104 4.76 13.15 3.77
C ASN A 104 6.12 13.55 4.32
N LEU A 105 7.10 13.61 3.43
CA LEU A 105 8.40 14.23 3.67
C LEU A 105 8.42 15.58 2.95
N ALA A 106 9.29 16.48 3.38
CA ALA A 106 9.44 17.77 2.70
C ALA A 106 9.94 17.56 1.26
N ASP A 107 9.51 18.40 0.33
CA ASP A 107 9.79 18.23 -1.12
C ASP A 107 11.29 18.25 -1.48
N HIS A 108 12.12 18.87 -0.64
CA HIS A 108 13.57 18.90 -0.82
C HIS A 108 14.28 17.63 -0.30
N ALA A 109 13.56 16.72 0.36
CA ALA A 109 14.10 15.46 0.84
C ALA A 109 13.76 14.34 -0.14
N TYR A 110 14.78 13.84 -0.84
CA TYR A 110 14.63 12.67 -1.70
C TYR A 110 14.66 11.37 -0.86
N PHE A 111 13.62 10.56 -0.99
CA PHE A 111 13.51 9.25 -0.35
C PHE A 111 13.19 8.17 -1.37
N ASN A 112 13.95 7.06 -1.33
CA ASN A 112 13.79 5.94 -2.26
C ASN A 112 13.56 4.63 -1.50
N HIS A 113 12.34 4.07 -1.61
CA HIS A 113 11.98 2.80 -0.96
C HIS A 113 12.88 1.62 -1.37
N ALA A 114 13.31 1.57 -2.63
CA ALA A 114 14.10 0.45 -3.15
C ALA A 114 15.47 0.34 -2.45
N GLN A 115 16.10 1.46 -2.10
CA GLN A 115 17.36 1.46 -1.36
C GLN A 115 17.20 0.88 0.05
N HIS A 116 16.06 1.13 0.70
CA HIS A 116 15.83 0.69 2.08
C HIS A 116 15.33 -0.76 2.13
N VAL A 117 14.39 -1.12 1.25
CA VAL A 117 13.73 -2.44 1.27
C VAL A 117 14.49 -3.46 0.43
N ALA A 118 14.81 -3.13 -0.82
CA ALA A 118 15.42 -4.11 -1.73
C ALA A 118 16.91 -4.28 -1.48
N VAL A 119 17.64 -3.19 -1.22
CA VAL A 119 19.10 -3.22 -0.95
C VAL A 119 19.36 -3.39 0.55
N GLY A 120 18.81 -2.48 1.38
CA GLY A 120 19.01 -2.50 2.83
C GLY A 120 18.28 -3.62 3.58
N LYS A 121 17.34 -4.32 2.94
CA LYS A 121 16.54 -5.41 3.54
C LYS A 121 15.87 -5.00 4.85
N VAL A 122 15.49 -3.73 4.98
CA VAL A 122 14.80 -3.22 6.18
C VAL A 122 13.33 -3.64 6.13
N GLU A 123 12.88 -4.31 7.19
CA GLU A 123 11.49 -4.72 7.35
C GLU A 123 10.53 -3.52 7.36
N CYS A 124 9.36 -3.68 6.74
CA CYS A 124 8.36 -2.62 6.59
C CYS A 124 7.92 -2.05 7.95
N GLN A 125 7.82 -2.94 8.94
CA GLN A 125 7.33 -2.64 10.29
C GLN A 125 8.26 -1.71 11.06
N THR A 126 9.55 -1.66 10.71
CA THR A 126 10.50 -0.74 11.34
C THR A 126 10.13 0.72 11.08
N CYS A 127 9.64 1.03 9.88
CA CYS A 127 9.25 2.37 9.49
C CYS A 127 7.77 2.66 9.74
N HIS A 128 6.89 1.70 9.40
CA HIS A 128 5.44 1.91 9.39
C HIS A 128 4.71 1.26 10.56
N GLY A 129 5.41 0.59 11.48
CA GLY A 129 4.79 -0.14 12.59
C GLY A 129 4.10 -1.43 12.14
N PRO A 130 3.37 -2.13 13.05
CA PRO A 130 2.67 -3.37 12.74
C PRO A 130 1.40 -3.10 11.92
N VAL A 131 1.57 -2.70 10.65
CA VAL A 131 0.47 -2.31 9.74
C VAL A 131 -0.62 -3.36 9.60
N GLN A 132 -0.28 -4.64 9.76
CA GLN A 132 -1.23 -5.76 9.72
C GLN A 132 -2.20 -5.82 10.91
N GLU A 133 -1.91 -5.06 11.97
CA GLU A 133 -2.72 -4.92 13.19
C GLU A 133 -3.44 -3.55 13.23
N MET A 134 -3.10 -2.64 12.34
CA MET A 134 -3.70 -1.31 12.28
C MET A 134 -5.09 -1.39 11.65
N GLU A 135 -6.10 -1.00 12.43
CA GLU A 135 -7.44 -0.80 11.88
C GLU A 135 -7.41 0.37 10.89
N VAL A 136 -7.07 1.57 11.32
CA VAL A 136 -6.82 2.72 10.43
C VAL A 136 -5.32 2.98 10.43
N VAL A 137 -4.72 3.14 9.24
CA VAL A 137 -3.30 3.43 9.13
C VAL A 137 -3.03 4.80 9.75
N TYR A 138 -2.04 4.87 10.63
CA TYR A 138 -1.54 6.10 11.22
C TYR A 138 -0.03 6.17 11.07
N GLN A 139 0.53 7.35 11.29
CA GLN A 139 1.98 7.52 11.28
C GLN A 139 2.57 6.95 12.57
N TYR A 140 3.25 5.80 12.45
CA TYR A 140 3.88 5.12 13.60
C TYR A 140 5.21 5.77 14.00
N SER A 141 6.15 5.85 13.05
CA SER A 141 7.45 6.48 13.28
C SER A 141 7.39 7.98 12.98
N PRO A 142 8.19 8.81 13.67
CA PRO A 142 8.25 10.24 13.40
C PRO A 142 8.71 10.59 11.99
N LEU A 143 9.57 9.76 11.37
CA LEU A 143 10.17 9.95 10.04
C LEU A 143 10.79 11.34 9.81
N GLY A 144 11.14 12.04 10.89
CA GLY A 144 11.86 13.31 10.84
C GLY A 144 13.36 13.10 10.65
N MET A 145 14.08 14.16 10.31
CA MET A 145 15.53 14.13 10.06
C MET A 145 16.32 13.41 11.17
N GLY A 146 16.05 13.72 12.43
CA GLY A 146 16.76 13.11 13.56
C GLY A 146 16.54 11.59 13.66
N TRP A 147 15.34 11.13 13.33
CA TRP A 147 15.03 9.69 13.28
C TRP A 147 15.79 9.02 12.14
N CYS A 148 15.78 9.60 10.94
CA CYS A 148 16.51 9.08 9.78
C CYS A 148 18.01 9.00 10.07
N VAL A 149 18.63 10.08 10.58
CA VAL A 149 20.07 10.13 10.88
C VAL A 149 20.45 9.10 11.95
N ASN A 150 19.64 8.93 12.99
CA ASN A 150 19.93 7.94 14.03
C ASN A 150 19.81 6.51 13.49
N CYS A 151 18.78 6.23 12.68
CA CYS A 151 18.65 4.94 12.01
C CYS A 151 19.88 4.64 11.14
N HIS A 152 20.33 5.61 10.34
CA HIS A 152 21.51 5.46 9.47
C HIS A 152 22.82 5.26 10.25
N ARG A 153 22.93 5.83 11.45
CA ARG A 153 24.11 5.64 12.32
C ARG A 153 24.16 4.26 12.98
N GLN A 154 23.00 3.62 13.15
CA GLN A 154 22.85 2.38 13.92
C GLN A 154 22.67 1.15 13.03
N THR A 155 22.24 1.35 11.78
CA THR A 155 21.98 0.26 10.84
C THR A 155 23.25 -0.07 10.07
N GLU A 156 23.70 -1.31 10.18
CA GLU A 156 24.84 -1.81 9.41
C GLU A 156 24.43 -2.06 7.96
N VAL A 157 25.37 -1.80 7.04
CA VAL A 157 25.20 -2.19 5.63
C VAL A 157 25.55 -3.66 5.45
N GLN A 158 24.86 -4.34 4.55
CA GLN A 158 25.20 -5.70 4.14
C GLN A 158 26.45 -5.66 3.24
N PHE A 159 27.62 -5.61 3.89
CA PHE A 159 28.91 -5.49 3.21
C PHE A 159 29.38 -6.84 2.67
N ASP A 160 29.27 -7.88 3.48
CA ASP A 160 29.67 -9.24 3.10
C ASP A 160 28.70 -9.86 2.09
N GLY A 161 29.24 -10.65 1.15
CA GLY A 161 28.46 -11.36 0.13
C GLY A 161 27.71 -10.46 -0.87
N ASN A 162 28.04 -9.16 -0.92
CA ASN A 162 27.37 -8.20 -1.79
C ASN A 162 28.24 -7.84 -3.00
N ASP A 163 27.78 -8.24 -4.19
CA ASP A 163 28.47 -8.03 -5.48
C ASP A 163 28.91 -6.58 -5.71
N TYR A 164 28.13 -5.60 -5.22
CA TYR A 164 28.48 -4.19 -5.34
C TYR A 164 29.77 -3.86 -4.60
N TYR A 165 29.96 -4.36 -3.37
CA TYR A 165 31.16 -4.10 -2.58
C TYR A 165 32.35 -4.95 -3.06
N GLN A 166 32.11 -6.19 -3.50
CA GLN A 166 33.13 -7.03 -4.12
C GLN A 166 33.73 -6.39 -5.37
N ALA A 167 32.92 -5.67 -6.16
CA ALA A 167 33.43 -4.93 -7.32
C ALA A 167 34.48 -3.89 -6.93
N TYR A 168 34.35 -3.23 -5.77
CA TYR A 168 35.36 -2.27 -5.30
C TYR A 168 36.64 -2.93 -4.85
N GLU A 169 36.58 -4.09 -4.18
CA GLU A 169 37.77 -4.87 -3.83
C GLU A 169 38.52 -5.28 -5.10
N LYS A 170 37.80 -5.79 -6.09
CA LYS A 170 38.35 -6.13 -7.41
C LYS A 170 39.01 -4.92 -8.08
N TYR A 171 38.33 -3.78 -8.14
CA TYR A 171 38.91 -2.57 -8.75
C TYR A 171 40.19 -2.12 -8.05
N HIS A 172 40.24 -2.24 -6.72
CA HIS A 172 41.43 -1.92 -5.93
C HIS A 172 42.60 -2.86 -6.22
N GLU A 173 42.33 -4.16 -6.38
CA GLU A 173 43.34 -5.16 -6.75
C GLU A 173 43.87 -4.97 -8.17
N GLU A 174 42.98 -4.70 -9.14
CA GLU A 174 43.35 -4.40 -10.53
C GLU A 174 44.19 -3.13 -10.64
N LEU A 175 43.90 -2.10 -9.83
CA LEU A 175 44.71 -0.88 -9.76
C LEU A 175 46.10 -1.14 -9.16
N LYS A 176 46.20 -1.98 -8.12
CA LYS A 176 47.47 -2.33 -7.48
C LYS A 176 48.37 -3.19 -8.39
N SER A 177 47.78 -4.12 -9.13
CA SER A 177 48.50 -5.01 -10.06
C SER A 177 48.89 -4.31 -11.37
N GLY A 178 48.24 -3.19 -11.69
CA GLY A 178 48.41 -2.46 -12.94
C GLY A 178 47.57 -2.99 -14.10
N GLU A 179 46.71 -3.99 -13.86
CA GLU A 179 45.72 -4.48 -14.82
C GLU A 179 44.73 -3.39 -15.22
N ARG A 180 44.36 -2.54 -14.26
CA ARG A 180 43.52 -1.35 -14.47
C ARG A 180 44.33 -0.08 -14.18
N THR A 181 44.13 0.94 -15.01
CA THR A 181 44.80 2.25 -14.84
C THR A 181 43.95 3.30 -14.13
N LYS A 182 42.61 3.19 -14.21
CA LYS A 182 41.66 4.10 -13.55
C LYS A 182 40.28 3.46 -13.39
N VAL A 183 39.48 4.01 -12.47
CA VAL A 183 38.05 3.72 -12.30
C VAL A 183 37.26 4.96 -12.74
N THR A 184 36.22 4.75 -13.52
CA THR A 184 35.35 5.80 -14.07
C THR A 184 33.97 5.76 -13.44
N VAL A 185 33.16 6.80 -13.71
CA VAL A 185 31.78 6.90 -13.21
C VAL A 185 30.91 5.75 -13.75
N GLU A 186 31.20 5.25 -14.95
CA GLU A 186 30.54 4.08 -15.53
C GLU A 186 30.82 2.81 -14.71
N ASP A 187 32.06 2.58 -14.30
CA ASP A 187 32.47 1.39 -13.54
C ASP A 187 31.74 1.24 -12.19
N ILE A 188 31.26 2.35 -11.61
CA ILE A 188 30.50 2.39 -10.35
C ILE A 188 28.99 2.59 -10.57
N GLY A 189 28.51 2.32 -11.80
CA GLY A 189 27.10 2.35 -12.16
C GLY A 189 26.51 3.76 -12.21
N GLY A 190 27.31 4.77 -12.54
CA GLY A 190 26.91 6.18 -12.64
C GLY A 190 26.23 6.56 -13.96
N LEU A 191 25.88 5.58 -14.80
CA LEU A 191 25.13 5.82 -16.05
C LEU A 191 23.60 5.75 -15.87
N GLY A 192 23.11 5.46 -14.67
CA GLY A 192 21.67 5.44 -14.40
C GLY A 192 21.08 6.85 -14.43
N CYS A 193 20.07 7.07 -15.27
CA CYS A 193 19.43 8.39 -15.44
C CYS A 193 18.96 9.01 -14.12
N GLN A 194 18.47 8.18 -13.19
CA GLN A 194 18.07 8.64 -11.86
C GLN A 194 19.23 9.29 -11.10
N LYS A 195 20.48 8.81 -11.24
CA LYS A 195 21.63 9.40 -10.54
C LYS A 195 21.98 10.82 -11.02
N CYS A 196 21.50 11.22 -12.18
CA CYS A 196 21.76 12.54 -12.78
C CYS A 196 20.53 13.46 -12.75
N HIS A 197 19.33 12.90 -12.83
CA HIS A 197 18.09 13.66 -12.96
C HIS A 197 17.19 13.63 -11.71
N TYR A 198 17.51 12.79 -10.71
CA TYR A 198 16.72 12.62 -9.48
C TYR A 198 17.57 12.31 -8.23
#